data_AF-A0A151ARA9-F1
#
_entry.id   AF-A0A151ARA9-F1
#
_cell.length_a   1.000
_cell.length_b   1.000
_cell.length_c   1.000
_cell.angle_alpha   90.00
_cell.angle_beta   90.00
_cell.angle_gamma   90.00
#
_symmetry.space_group_name_H-M   'P 1'
#
loop_
_entity.id
_entity.type
_entity.pdbx_description
1 polymer ?
#
loop_
_entity_poly.entity_id
_entity_poly.type
_entity_poly.pdbx_seq_one_letter_code
_entity_poly.pdbx_strand_id
1 'polypeptide(L)'
;MATTLNFDAPKSSTQREVEVTGLVDAYSYGYLTIRLNVTNPDDSDRDRSFYRVVEFDNTGSSTPLEVNDSYTLSIVPKLSGADTVTAVAAWSYTPNE
;
A
#
# COMPACT_ATOMS: atom_id res chain seq x y z
N MET A 1 14.92 23.47 -11.40
CA MET A 1 13.83 23.24 -12.36
C MET A 1 12.77 22.42 -11.65
N ALA A 2 11.66 23.03 -11.26
CA ALA A 2 10.55 22.29 -10.66
C ALA A 2 9.86 21.47 -11.76
N THR A 3 9.91 20.15 -11.68
CA THR A 3 9.07 19.27 -12.49
C THR A 3 7.63 19.56 -12.11
N THR A 4 6.90 20.27 -12.97
CA THR A 4 5.47 20.49 -12.78
C THR A 4 4.79 19.12 -12.91
N LEU A 5 4.44 18.50 -11.78
CA LEU A 5 3.62 17.30 -11.79
C LEU A 5 2.23 17.74 -12.26
N ASN A 6 1.91 17.49 -13.53
CA ASN A 6 0.60 17.80 -14.08
C ASN A 6 -0.41 16.75 -13.60
N PHE A 7 -1.31 17.13 -12.70
CA PHE A 7 -2.40 16.28 -12.20
C PHE A 7 -3.65 16.32 -13.10
N ASP A 8 -3.67 17.05 -14.22
CA ASP A 8 -4.87 17.22 -15.07
C ASP A 8 -5.26 15.98 -15.88
N ALA A 9 -4.38 14.98 -15.97
CA ALA A 9 -4.70 13.71 -16.61
C ALA A 9 -4.07 12.59 -15.78
N PRO A 10 -4.87 11.84 -15.01
CA PRO A 10 -6.31 11.62 -15.15
C PRO A 10 -7.15 12.30 -14.06
N LYS A 11 -8.27 12.90 -14.48
CA LYS A 11 -9.24 13.63 -13.64
C LYS A 11 -10.06 12.76 -12.67
N SER A 12 -9.73 11.48 -12.52
CA SER A 12 -10.45 10.56 -11.65
C SER A 12 -9.54 9.45 -11.14
N SER A 13 -9.88 8.93 -9.96
CA SER A 13 -9.22 7.79 -9.32
C SER A 13 -10.22 6.67 -9.05
N THR A 14 -9.70 5.46 -8.86
CA THR A 14 -10.44 4.39 -8.19
C THR A 14 -9.86 4.21 -6.79
N GLN A 15 -10.69 4.38 -5.78
CA GLN A 15 -10.31 4.07 -4.40
C GLN A 15 -10.41 2.57 -4.16
N ARG A 16 -9.45 2.04 -3.41
CA ARG A 16 -9.40 0.66 -2.95
C ARG A 16 -9.03 0.66 -1.48
N GLU A 17 -9.95 0.17 -0.66
CA GLU A 17 -9.67 -0.11 0.73
C GLU A 17 -8.90 -1.43 0.84
N VAL A 18 -7.88 -1.43 1.68
CA VAL A 18 -7.09 -2.60 2.03
C VAL A 18 -7.08 -2.72 3.53
N GLU A 19 -7.77 -3.74 4.04
CA GLU A 19 -7.71 -4.12 5.45
C GLU A 19 -6.38 -4.81 5.72
N VAL A 20 -5.73 -4.45 6.81
CA VAL A 20 -4.46 -5.02 7.23
C VAL A 20 -4.52 -5.39 8.70
N THR A 21 -4.09 -6.61 8.99
CA THR A 21 -3.92 -7.11 10.34
C THR A 21 -2.48 -7.58 10.52
N GLY A 22 -1.91 -7.35 11.70
CA GLY A 22 -0.54 -7.73 12.01
C GLY A 22 -0.17 -7.47 13.46
N LEU A 23 1.03 -7.92 13.82
CA LEU A 23 1.62 -7.73 15.13
C LEU A 23 3.06 -7.24 14.93
N VAL A 24 3.43 -6.16 15.61
CA VAL A 24 4.80 -5.67 15.68
C VAL A 24 5.35 -6.02 17.06
N ASP A 25 6.48 -6.71 17.09
CA ASP A 25 7.05 -7.20 18.34
C ASP A 25 7.47 -6.05 19.25
N ALA A 26 7.54 -6.34 20.56
CA ALA A 26 8.07 -5.40 21.54
C ALA A 26 9.50 -5.00 21.18
N TYR A 27 9.86 -3.75 21.46
CA TYR A 27 11.19 -3.20 21.16
C TYR A 27 11.59 -3.38 19.69
N SER A 28 10.70 -3.16 18.73
CA SER A 28 11.01 -3.34 17.31
C SER A 28 10.35 -2.29 16.42
N TYR A 29 10.90 -2.14 15.22
CA TYR A 29 10.21 -1.49 14.11
C TYR A 29 9.45 -2.53 13.29
N GLY A 30 8.21 -2.23 12.93
CA GLY A 30 7.40 -3.00 11.99
C GLY A 30 7.26 -2.26 10.66
N TYR A 31 7.37 -2.98 9.55
CA TYR A 31 7.18 -2.44 8.21
C TYR A 31 6.10 -3.26 7.49
N LEU A 32 4.98 -2.60 7.23
CA LEU A 32 3.89 -3.12 6.41
C LEU A 32 4.11 -2.65 4.97
N THR A 33 4.23 -3.61 4.06
CA THR A 33 4.25 -3.34 2.62
C THR A 33 2.90 -3.73 2.02
N ILE A 34 2.18 -2.76 1.47
CA ILE A 34 0.96 -2.98 0.70
C ILE A 34 1.30 -2.85 -0.78
N ARG A 35 1.07 -3.91 -1.54
CA ARG A 35 1.21 -3.94 -3.00
C ARG A 35 -0.17 -4.06 -3.65
N LEU A 36 -0.46 -3.15 -4.58
CA LEU A 36 -1.61 -3.26 -5.47
C LEU A 36 -1.13 -3.70 -6.85
N ASN A 37 -1.66 -4.79 -7.37
CA ASN A 37 -1.46 -5.19 -8.76
C ASN A 37 -2.74 -4.93 -9.54
N VAL A 38 -2.62 -4.13 -10.59
CA VAL A 38 -3.63 -3.95 -11.61
C VAL A 38 -3.28 -4.86 -12.76
N THR A 39 -4.21 -5.70 -13.19
CA THR A 39 -4.05 -6.53 -14.39
C THR A 39 -5.25 -6.36 -15.29
N ASN A 40 -5.04 -6.32 -16.60
CA ASN A 40 -6.10 -6.26 -17.60
C ASN A 40 -5.95 -7.39 -18.62
N PRO A 41 -6.96 -8.27 -18.77
CA PRO A 41 -6.87 -9.42 -19.67
C PRO A 41 -6.89 -9.04 -21.16
N ASP A 42 -7.37 -7.83 -21.49
CA ASP A 42 -7.56 -7.34 -22.85
C ASP A 42 -6.41 -6.40 -23.30
N ASP A 43 -5.64 -5.84 -22.36
CA ASP A 43 -4.58 -4.86 -22.63
C ASP A 43 -3.46 -4.90 -21.56
N SER A 44 -2.37 -5.61 -21.83
CA SER A 44 -1.23 -5.75 -20.91
C SER A 44 -0.46 -4.45 -20.63
N ASP A 45 -0.59 -3.41 -21.46
CA ASP A 45 0.09 -2.12 -21.21
C ASP A 45 -0.51 -1.37 -20.01
N ARG A 46 -1.66 -1.84 -19.54
CA ARG A 46 -2.34 -1.37 -18.32
C ARG A 46 -1.88 -2.10 -17.07
N ASP A 47 -1.13 -3.20 -17.19
CA ASP A 47 -0.64 -3.95 -16.05
C ASP A 47 0.37 -3.13 -15.25
N ARG A 48 0.06 -2.88 -13.98
CA ARG A 48 0.84 -1.98 -13.12
C ARG A 48 0.86 -2.48 -11.69
N SER A 49 2.02 -2.35 -11.05
CA SER A 49 2.16 -2.58 -9.61
C SER A 49 2.45 -1.27 -8.90
N PHE A 50 1.71 -1.01 -7.82
CA PHE A 50 1.95 0.11 -6.91
C PHE A 50 2.29 -0.44 -5.53
N TYR A 51 3.18 0.24 -4.81
CA TYR A 51 3.57 -0.16 -3.46
C TYR A 51 3.48 1.03 -2.51
N ARG A 52 3.10 0.74 -1.27
CA ARG A 52 3.18 1.65 -0.13
C ARG A 52 3.83 0.88 1.02
N VAL A 53 4.78 1.51 1.69
CA VAL A 53 5.34 1.02 2.94
C VAL A 53 4.83 1.91 4.07
N VAL A 54 4.37 1.30 5.15
CA VAL A 54 3.95 1.96 6.39
C VAL A 54 4.85 1.44 7.49
N GLU A 55 5.48 2.37 8.21
CA GLU A 55 6.35 2.08 9.35
C GLU A 55 5.56 2.21 10.66
N PHE A 56 5.77 1.25 11.55
CA PHE A 56 5.24 1.21 12.90
C PHE A 56 6.41 1.17 13.88
N ASP A 57 6.53 2.21 14.70
CA ASP A 57 7.55 2.27 15.75
C ASP A 57 6.98 1.69 17.05
N ASN A 58 7.51 0.55 17.47
CA ASN A 58 7.24 -0.06 18.77
C ASN A 58 8.51 -0.19 19.63
N THR A 59 9.53 0.62 19.35
CA THR A 59 10.85 0.51 19.99
C THR A 59 10.86 0.90 21.47
N GLY A 60 9.93 1.76 21.90
CA GLY A 60 9.82 2.23 23.27
C GLY A 60 8.91 1.39 24.17
N SER A 61 8.33 0.28 23.69
CA SER A 61 7.31 -0.49 24.39
C SER A 61 7.73 -1.95 24.61
N SER A 62 7.45 -2.44 25.81
CA SER A 62 7.59 -3.85 26.18
C SER A 62 6.43 -4.73 25.73
N THR A 63 5.37 -4.12 25.20
CA THR A 63 4.14 -4.80 24.77
C THR A 63 4.11 -4.84 23.25
N PRO A 64 3.81 -5.99 22.63
CA PRO A 64 3.58 -6.05 21.18
C PRO A 64 2.48 -5.09 20.74
N LEU A 65 2.67 -4.44 19.61
CA LEU A 65 1.70 -3.53 19.01
C LEU A 65 0.83 -4.31 18.02
N GLU A 66 -0.43 -4.51 18.38
CA GLU A 66 -1.44 -5.06 17.47
C GLU A 66 -1.87 -4.00 16.47
N VAL A 67 -1.82 -4.33 15.18
CA VAL A 67 -2.29 -3.48 14.09
C VAL A 67 -3.52 -4.11 13.49
N ASN A 68 -4.63 -3.40 13.54
CA ASN A 68 -5.89 -3.74 12.88
C ASN A 68 -6.46 -2.44 12.29
N ASP A 69 -6.11 -2.18 11.04
CA ASP A 69 -6.29 -0.88 10.40
C ASP A 69 -6.72 -1.05 8.94
N SER A 70 -7.25 0.01 8.33
CA SER A 70 -7.59 0.03 6.91
C SER A 70 -6.94 1.20 6.18
N TYR A 71 -6.34 0.91 5.03
CA TYR A 71 -5.70 1.90 4.18
C TYR A 71 -6.50 2.09 2.90
N THR A 72 -6.99 3.30 2.66
CA THR A 72 -7.57 3.66 1.37
C THR A 72 -6.49 4.13 0.42
N LEU A 73 -6.25 3.35 -0.64
CA LEU A 73 -5.30 3.65 -1.70
C LEU A 73 -6.06 4.11 -2.95
N SER A 74 -5.61 5.20 -3.56
CA SER A 74 -6.19 5.72 -4.80
C SER A 74 -5.32 5.33 -5.99
N ILE A 75 -5.89 4.60 -6.96
CA ILE A 75 -5.23 4.26 -8.21
C ILE A 75 -5.53 5.36 -9.23
N VAL A 76 -4.46 5.90 -9.83
CA VAL A 76 -4.48 7.02 -10.79
C VAL A 76 -3.58 6.63 -11.98
N PRO A 77 -4.11 6.46 -13.20
CA PRO A 77 -5.50 6.64 -13.63
C PRO A 77 -6.54 5.71 -13.03
N LYS A 78 -7.79 6.20 -13.00
CA LYS A 78 -8.96 5.37 -12.74
C LYS A 78 -8.91 4.11 -13.60
N LEU A 79 -9.31 3.00 -12.99
CA LEU A 79 -9.44 1.71 -13.66
C LEU A 79 -10.41 1.80 -14.84
N SER A 80 -10.09 1.06 -15.89
CA SER A 80 -10.93 0.79 -17.07
C SER A 80 -11.64 -0.55 -16.91
N GLY A 81 -12.68 -0.80 -17.71
CA GLY A 81 -13.67 -1.84 -17.49
C GLY A 81 -13.13 -3.24 -17.15
N ALA A 82 -12.10 -3.71 -17.86
CA ALA A 82 -11.53 -5.04 -17.65
C ALA A 82 -10.39 -5.10 -16.62
N ASP A 83 -10.00 -3.95 -16.04
CA ASP A 83 -8.94 -3.92 -15.02
C ASP A 83 -9.41 -4.65 -13.75
N THR A 84 -8.63 -5.63 -13.32
CA THR A 84 -8.77 -6.28 -12.02
C THR A 84 -7.69 -5.77 -11.08
N VAL A 85 -8.02 -5.67 -9.78
CA VAL A 85 -7.05 -5.22 -8.76
C VAL A 85 -6.94 -6.28 -7.69
N THR A 86 -5.69 -6.67 -7.39
CA THR A 86 -5.36 -7.54 -6.27
C THR A 86 -4.48 -6.77 -5.29
N ALA A 87 -4.87 -6.79 -4.01
CA ALA A 87 -4.08 -6.22 -2.92
C ALA A 87 -3.34 -7.34 -2.20
N VAL A 88 -2.06 -7.13 -1.94
CA VAL A 88 -1.21 -8.03 -1.17
C VAL A 88 -0.55 -7.22 -0.07
N ALA A 89 -0.78 -7.61 1.19
CA ALA A 89 -0.10 -7.05 2.35
C ALA A 89 0.97 -8.04 2.81
N ALA A 90 2.16 -7.52 3.15
CA ALA A 90 3.26 -8.30 3.70
C ALA A 90 3.89 -7.53 4.87
N TRP A 91 4.28 -8.26 5.90
CA TRP A 91 4.90 -7.72 7.11
C TRP A 91 6.37 -8.11 7.19
N SER A 92 7.16 -7.21 7.73
CA SER A 92 8.54 -7.45 8.16
C SER A 92 8.80 -6.64 9.43
N TYR A 93 9.78 -7.06 10.24
CA TYR A 93 10.18 -6.30 11.43
C TYR A 93 11.70 -6.27 11.57
N THR A 94 12.21 -5.29 12.31
CA THR A 94 13.61 -5.16 12.70
C THR A 94 13.67 -4.91 14.21
N PRO A 95 14.26 -5.82 15.01
CA PRO A 95 14.46 -5.59 16.44
C PRO A 95 15.26 -4.31 16.68
N ASN A 96 14.90 -3.57 17.73
CA ASN A 96 15.74 -2.52 18.29
C ASN A 96 16.79 -3.20 19.19
N GLU A 97 18.06 -3.13 18.79
CA GLU A 97 19.19 -3.68 19.58
C GLU A 97 19.44 -2.88 20.87
#